data_AF-A0A971MCV4-F1
#
_entry.id   AF-A0A971MCV4-F1
#
_cell.length_a   1.000
_cell.length_b   1.000
_cell.length_c   1.000
_cell.angle_alpha   90.00
_cell.angle_beta   90.00
_cell.angle_gamma   90.00
#
_symmetry.space_group_name_H-M   'P 1'
#
loop_
_entity.id
_entity.type
_entity.pdbx_description
1 polymer ?
#
loop_
_entity_poly.entity_id
_entity_poly.type
_entity_poly.pdbx_seq_one_letter_code
_entity_poly.pdbx_strand_id
1 'polypeptide(L)'
;MDYLYQKVSYLKGLAEGLGIDEESKEGKLLIHIIDALEDFAEVIDEIIEDYESLEQYVEYIDEDLTDVEDELYDFDDEDDYQPYDEDFDDDYFDEDFEYMDFEPEEDIEEIIEE
;
A
#
# COMPACT_ATOMS: atom_id res chain seq x y z
N MET A 1 4.16 3.11 18.68
CA MET A 1 5.06 1.98 18.96
C MET A 1 4.77 1.36 20.32
N ASP A 2 4.97 2.06 21.45
CA ASP A 2 4.80 1.48 22.82
C ASP A 2 3.43 0.90 23.22
N TYR A 3 2.32 1.23 22.53
CA TYR A 3 0.98 0.84 23.00
C TYR A 3 0.75 -0.68 23.00
N LEU A 4 1.21 -1.38 21.96
CA LEU A 4 1.08 -2.84 21.87
C LEU A 4 1.99 -3.51 22.90
N TYR A 5 3.24 -3.08 23.02
CA TYR A 5 4.17 -3.55 24.05
C TYR A 5 3.65 -3.34 25.47
N GLN A 6 3.05 -2.18 25.76
CA GLN A 6 2.42 -1.91 27.07
C GLN A 6 1.26 -2.87 27.35
N LYS A 7 0.44 -3.18 26.34
CA LYS A 7 -0.64 -4.16 26.48
C LYS A 7 -0.12 -5.56 26.72
N VAL A 8 0.89 -6.01 25.97
CA VAL A 8 1.50 -7.33 26.15
C VAL A 8 2.15 -7.44 27.53
N SER A 9 2.88 -6.40 27.95
CA SER A 9 3.49 -6.32 29.28
C SER A 9 2.44 -6.37 30.39
N TYR A 10 1.29 -5.70 30.21
CA TYR A 10 0.17 -5.79 31.13
C TYR A 10 -0.41 -7.21 31.20
N LEU A 11 -0.55 -7.90 30.06
CA LEU A 11 -1.01 -9.29 30.02
C LEU A 11 -0.04 -10.26 30.70
N LYS A 12 1.29 -10.08 30.52
CA LYS A 12 2.31 -10.82 31.27
C LYS A 12 2.15 -10.63 32.78
N GLY A 13 2.07 -9.37 33.23
CA GLY A 13 1.87 -9.08 34.66
C GLY A 13 0.54 -9.59 35.22
N LEU A 14 -0.52 -9.60 34.41
CA LEU A 14 -1.80 -10.18 34.78
C LEU A 14 -1.73 -11.70 34.90
N ALA A 15 -1.03 -12.38 33.99
CA ALA A 15 -0.81 -13.82 34.03
C ALA A 15 -0.05 -14.24 35.31
N GLU A 16 1.01 -13.51 35.65
CA GLU A 16 1.75 -13.68 36.90
C GLU A 16 0.85 -13.42 38.13
N GLY A 17 0.09 -12.32 38.12
CA GLY A 17 -0.79 -11.93 39.23
C GLY A 17 -1.97 -12.88 39.47
N LEU A 18 -2.43 -13.58 38.44
CA LEU A 18 -3.46 -14.62 38.54
C LEU A 18 -2.91 -15.96 39.07
N GLY A 19 -1.59 -16.11 39.16
CA GLY A 19 -0.95 -17.35 39.58
C GLY A 19 -1.19 -18.49 38.58
N ILE A 20 -1.11 -18.18 37.28
CA ILE A 20 -1.20 -19.18 36.23
C ILE A 20 -0.09 -20.22 36.44
N ASP A 21 -0.48 -21.49 36.52
CA ASP A 21 0.47 -22.59 36.61
C ASP A 21 1.11 -22.82 35.24
N GLU A 22 2.34 -22.34 35.07
CA GLU A 22 3.13 -22.46 33.84
C GLU A 22 3.44 -23.91 33.46
N GLU A 23 3.23 -24.88 34.37
CA GLU A 23 3.40 -26.31 34.07
C GLU A 23 2.13 -26.99 33.57
N SER A 24 0.97 -26.37 33.80
CA SER A 24 -0.31 -26.84 33.28
C SER A 24 -0.39 -26.68 31.76
N LYS A 25 -1.20 -27.50 31.09
CA LYS A 25 -1.36 -27.42 29.63
C LYS A 25 -1.93 -26.08 29.20
N GLU A 26 -2.89 -25.59 29.97
CA GLU A 26 -3.58 -24.33 29.77
C GLU A 26 -2.66 -23.14 30.05
N GLY A 27 -1.84 -23.21 31.10
CA GLY A 27 -0.86 -22.17 31.43
C GLY A 27 0.23 -22.02 30.38
N LYS A 28 0.78 -23.14 29.88
CA LYS A 28 1.72 -23.15 28.75
C LYS A 28 1.13 -22.49 27.51
N LEU A 29 -0.11 -22.85 27.17
CA LEU A 29 -0.79 -22.27 26.02
C LEU A 29 -0.98 -20.75 26.19
N LEU A 30 -1.40 -20.29 27.37
CA LEU A 30 -1.61 -18.86 27.63
C LEU A 30 -0.31 -18.06 27.57
N ILE A 31 0.79 -18.57 28.12
CA ILE A 31 2.11 -17.93 28.02
C ILE A 31 2.55 -17.83 26.56
N HIS A 32 2.46 -18.93 25.80
CA HIS A 32 2.82 -18.89 24.38
C HIS A 32 1.95 -17.95 23.55
N ILE A 33 0.67 -17.77 23.89
CA ILE A 33 -0.18 -16.76 23.25
C ILE A 33 0.35 -15.35 23.56
N ILE A 34 0.74 -15.09 24.82
CA ILE A 34 1.27 -13.78 25.22
C ILE A 34 2.61 -13.50 24.54
N ASP A 35 3.48 -14.49 24.42
CA ASP A 35 4.75 -14.38 23.71
C ASP A 35 4.53 -14.10 22.21
N ALA A 36 3.62 -14.84 21.56
CA ALA A 36 3.28 -14.57 20.17
C ALA A 36 2.73 -13.14 19.96
N LEU A 37 1.97 -12.62 20.92
CA LEU A 37 1.50 -11.22 20.88
C LEU A 37 2.65 -10.20 21.04
N GLU A 38 3.73 -10.56 21.72
CA GLU A 38 4.96 -9.75 21.78
C GLU A 38 5.64 -9.72 20.41
N ASP A 39 5.79 -10.87 19.75
CA ASP A 39 6.35 -10.97 18.40
C ASP A 39 5.50 -10.14 17.40
N PHE A 40 4.17 -10.19 17.52
CA PHE A 40 3.28 -9.33 16.71
C PHE A 40 3.49 -7.85 16.98
N ALA A 41 3.78 -7.46 18.23
CA ALA A 41 4.04 -6.06 18.56
C ALA A 41 5.34 -5.58 17.89
N GLU A 42 6.38 -6.42 17.86
CA GLU A 42 7.66 -6.13 17.20
C GLU A 42 7.52 -6.00 15.69
N VAL A 43 6.89 -6.97 15.04
CA VAL A 43 6.69 -6.94 13.58
C VAL A 43 5.85 -5.74 13.15
N ILE A 44 4.83 -5.36 13.95
CA ILE A 44 4.03 -4.16 13.65
C ILE A 44 4.86 -2.89 13.79
N ASP A 45 5.80 -2.84 14.73
CA ASP A 45 6.71 -1.71 14.88
C ASP A 45 7.58 -1.56 13.63
N GLU A 46 8.23 -2.64 13.20
CA GLU A 46 9.04 -2.66 11.98
C GLU A 46 8.24 -2.19 10.75
N ILE A 47 7.00 -2.68 10.60
CA ILE A 47 6.11 -2.26 9.50
C ILE A 47 5.81 -0.76 9.54
N ILE A 48 5.63 -0.18 10.72
CA ILE A 48 5.37 1.27 10.84
C ILE A 48 6.63 2.06 10.45
N GLU A 49 7.83 1.63 10.85
CA GLU A 49 9.08 2.27 10.44
C GLU A 49 9.28 2.21 8.91
N ASP A 50 9.00 1.06 8.30
CA ASP A 50 9.05 0.89 6.85
C ASP A 50 7.99 1.74 6.15
N TYR A 51 6.80 1.87 6.73
CA TYR A 51 5.73 2.69 6.18
C TYR A 51 6.06 4.19 6.24
N GLU A 52 6.61 4.68 7.36
CA GLU A 52 7.09 6.07 7.49
C GLU A 52 8.21 6.37 6.48
N SER A 53 9.06 5.37 6.19
CA SER A 53 10.09 5.49 5.17
C SER A 53 9.48 5.55 3.77
N LEU A 54 8.48 4.70 3.48
CA LEU A 54 7.76 4.71 2.20
C LEU A 54 7.01 6.02 1.97
N GLU A 55 6.39 6.59 3.00
CA GLU A 55 5.72 7.89 2.92
C GLU A 55 6.69 8.98 2.45
N GLN A 56 7.90 9.03 3.03
CA GLN A 56 8.95 9.96 2.58
C GLN A 56 9.38 9.71 1.13
N TYR A 57 9.51 8.45 0.71
CA TYR A 57 9.82 8.14 -0.69
C TYR A 57 8.73 8.64 -1.64
N VAL A 58 7.46 8.54 -1.26
CA VAL A 58 6.35 9.04 -2.05
C VAL A 58 6.38 10.58 -2.10
N GLU A 59 6.66 11.26 -0.99
CA GLU A 59 6.84 12.71 -0.97
C GLU A 59 7.96 13.17 -1.91
N TYR A 60 9.10 12.47 -1.96
CA TYR A 60 10.17 12.80 -2.91
C TYR A 60 9.77 12.60 -4.36
N ILE A 61 8.99 11.55 -4.67
CA ILE A 61 8.49 11.32 -6.04
C ILE A 61 7.51 12.43 -6.44
N ASP A 62 6.66 12.89 -5.52
CA ASP A 62 5.71 13.98 -5.74
C ASP A 62 6.44 15.31 -6.02
N GLU A 63 7.50 15.61 -5.26
CA GLU A 63 8.37 16.77 -5.49
C GLU A 63 9.08 16.68 -6.85
N ASP A 64 9.75 15.55 -7.14
CA ASP A 64 10.44 15.33 -8.42
C ASP A 64 9.47 15.42 -9.62
N LEU A 65 8.23 14.93 -9.47
CA LEU A 65 7.21 15.02 -10.52
C LEU A 65 6.74 16.47 -10.71
N THR A 66 6.55 17.21 -9.62
CA THR A 66 6.20 18.64 -9.68
C THR A 66 7.25 19.42 -10.46
N ASP A 67 8.54 19.18 -10.21
CA ASP A 67 9.64 19.83 -10.94
C ASP A 67 9.59 19.54 -12.45
N VAL A 68 9.23 18.30 -12.83
CA VAL A 68 9.08 17.90 -14.24
C VAL A 68 7.83 18.52 -14.87
N GLU A 69 6.72 18.58 -14.13
CA GLU A 69 5.49 19.23 -14.58
C GLU A 69 5.74 20.72 -14.83
N ASP A 70 6.38 21.41 -13.90
CA ASP A 70 6.75 22.82 -14.06
C ASP A 70 7.67 23.01 -15.28
N GLU A 71 8.71 22.18 -15.46
CA GLU A 71 9.57 22.27 -16.65
C GLU A 71 8.76 22.05 -17.94
N LEU A 72 7.88 21.07 -18.01
CA LEU A 72 7.14 20.75 -19.24
C LEU A 72 6.03 21.76 -19.56
N TYR A 73 5.27 22.19 -18.55
CA TYR A 73 4.12 23.07 -18.73
C TYR A 73 4.50 24.56 -18.79
N ASP A 74 5.60 24.98 -18.16
CA ASP A 74 6.11 26.36 -18.32
C ASP A 74 6.65 26.64 -19.73
N PHE A 75 6.95 25.60 -20.54
CA PHE A 75 7.31 25.76 -21.95
C PHE A 75 6.10 25.94 -22.89
N ASP A 76 4.87 25.62 -22.47
CA ASP A 76 3.66 25.69 -23.31
C ASP A 76 2.83 26.98 -23.10
N ASP A 77 3.14 27.80 -22.08
CA ASP A 77 2.44 29.08 -21.83
C ASP A 77 3.05 30.28 -22.60
N GLU A 78 4.14 30.09 -23.35
CA GLU A 78 4.81 31.16 -24.13
C GLU A 78 4.79 30.97 -25.66
N ASP A 79 4.11 29.97 -26.24
CA ASP A 79 3.95 29.87 -27.71
C ASP A 79 2.50 29.56 -28.12
N ASP A 80 1.77 30.63 -28.46
CA ASP A 80 0.80 30.65 -29.56
C ASP A 80 -0.25 29.53 -29.57
N TYR A 81 -1.31 29.70 -28.77
CA TYR A 81 -2.66 29.27 -29.13
C TYR A 81 -3.07 29.94 -30.45
N GLN A 82 -2.56 29.44 -31.58
CA GLN A 82 -3.14 29.69 -32.89
C GLN A 82 -4.51 29.01 -32.86
N PRO A 83 -5.63 29.76 -32.95
CA PRO A 83 -6.92 29.12 -33.14
C PRO A 83 -6.79 28.27 -34.40
N TYR A 84 -6.93 26.95 -34.26
CA TYR A 84 -7.09 26.04 -35.39
C TYR A 84 -8.18 26.64 -36.28
N ASP A 85 -7.75 27.20 -37.41
CA ASP A 85 -8.66 27.67 -38.45
C ASP A 85 -9.48 26.45 -38.87
N GLU A 86 -10.80 26.55 -38.74
CA GLU A 86 -11.78 25.53 -39.10
C GLU A 86 -11.79 25.31 -40.62
N ASP A 87 -10.72 24.75 -41.18
CA ASP A 87 -10.73 24.11 -42.49
C ASP A 87 -10.58 22.59 -42.28
N PHE A 88 -11.49 22.04 -41.47
CA PHE A 88 -11.75 20.61 -41.41
C PHE A 88 -12.46 20.23 -42.72
N ASP A 89 -11.68 19.89 -43.75
CA ASP A 89 -12.17 19.21 -44.94
C ASP A 89 -12.63 17.82 -44.48
N ASP A 90 -13.94 17.73 -44.24
CA ASP A 90 -14.72 16.56 -43.83
C ASP A 90 -14.75 15.54 -44.97
N ASP A 91 -13.66 14.81 -45.18
CA ASP A 91 -13.62 13.64 -46.07
C ASP A 91 -12.42 12.76 -45.70
N TYR A 92 -12.68 11.71 -44.92
CA TYR A 92 -12.00 10.39 -44.84
C TYR A 92 -12.15 9.82 -43.44
N PHE A 93 -13.41 9.59 -43.08
CA PHE A 93 -13.82 8.58 -42.12
C PHE A 93 -13.46 7.21 -42.73
N ASP A 94 -12.23 6.72 -42.52
CA ASP A 94 -11.91 5.31 -42.78
C ASP A 94 -12.36 4.52 -41.54
N GLU A 95 -13.53 3.88 -41.71
CA GLU A 95 -14.22 3.00 -40.77
C GLU A 95 -13.42 1.71 -40.48
N ASP A 96 -12.28 1.79 -39.78
CA ASP A 96 -11.53 0.58 -39.38
C ASP A 96 -10.98 0.67 -37.94
N PHE A 97 -11.72 1.29 -37.02
CA PHE A 97 -11.53 1.05 -35.58
C PHE A 97 -12.46 -0.09 -35.14
N GLU A 98 -12.01 -1.31 -35.38
CA GLU A 98 -12.59 -2.52 -34.78
C GLU A 98 -12.39 -2.42 -33.26
N TYR A 99 -13.48 -2.25 -32.50
CA TYR A 99 -13.44 -2.29 -31.04
C TYR A 99 -12.85 -3.62 -30.62
N MET A 100 -11.65 -3.61 -30.02
CA MET A 100 -11.11 -4.76 -29.30
C MET A 100 -12.03 -5.00 -28.10
N ASP A 101 -12.95 -5.94 -28.25
CA ASP A 101 -13.75 -6.47 -27.14
C ASP A 101 -12.78 -7.26 -26.25
N PHE A 102 -12.21 -6.57 -25.25
CA PHE A 102 -11.37 -7.21 -24.25
C PHE A 102 -12.28 -8.03 -23.33
N GLU A 103 -12.53 -9.28 -23.70
CA GLU A 103 -13.08 -10.28 -22.78
C GLU A 103 -12.01 -10.56 -21.71
N PRO A 104 -12.25 -10.26 -20.42
CA PRO A 104 -11.34 -10.69 -19.37
C PRO A 104 -11.37 -12.22 -19.33
N GLU A 105 -10.26 -12.88 -19.68
CA GLU A 105 -10.11 -14.31 -19.45
C GLU A 105 -10.21 -14.57 -17.94
N GLU A 106 -11.27 -15.30 -17.55
CA GLU A 106 -11.41 -15.87 -16.21
C GLU A 106 -10.37 -16.97 -16.01
N ASP A 107 -9.13 -16.60 -15.65
CA ASP A 107 -8.13 -17.55 -15.15
C ASP A 107 -7.46 -16.97 -13.90
N ILE A 108 -8.16 -17.03 -12.76
CA ILE A 108 -7.59 -16.79 -11.42
C ILE A 108 -7.86 -17.97 -10.46
N GLU A 109 -8.13 -19.18 -10.96
CA GLU A 109 -8.41 -20.34 -10.09
C GLU A 109 -7.29 -21.41 -10.03
N GLU A 110 -6.07 -21.16 -10.51
CA GLU A 110 -4.99 -22.16 -10.44
C GLU A 110 -3.68 -21.67 -9.77
N ILE A 111 -3.78 -20.97 -8.63
CA ILE A 111 -2.64 -20.77 -7.72
C ILE A 111 -3.01 -21.13 -6.27
N ILE A 112 -3.76 -22.22 -6.09
CA ILE A 112 -3.83 -22.92 -4.80
C ILE A 112 -3.83 -24.42 -5.08
N GLU A 113 -2.66 -24.97 -5.43
CA GLU A 113 -2.22 -26.32 -5.06
C GLU A 113 -0.82 -26.60 -5.63
N GLU A 114 0.22 -26.24 -4.86
CA GLU A 114 1.36 -27.12 -4.54
C GLU A 114 2.10 -26.62 -3.30
#